data_AF-A0A3A0AA37-F1
#
_entry.id   AF-A0A3A0AA37-F1
#
_cell.length_a   1.000
_cell.length_b   1.000
_cell.length_c   1.000
_cell.angle_alpha   90.00
_cell.angle_beta   90.00
_cell.angle_gamma   90.00
#
_symmetry.space_group_name_H-M   'P 1'
#
loop_
_entity.id
_entity.type
_entity.pdbx_description
1 polymer ?
#
loop_
_entity_poly.entity_id
_entity_poly.type
_entity_poly.pdbx_seq_one_letter_code
_entity_poly.pdbx_strand_id
1 'polypeptide(L)' 'MPSLGWQELLLILLIVIIIFGVGKLPEIGGALGKGIREFRSNATDPGDDGAPVAEKKSDKKEAVRVEPVKEEL' A
#
# COMPACT_ATOMS: atom_id res chain seq x y z
N MET A 1 6.74 1.35 36.31
CA MET A 1 6.76 2.37 35.24
C MET A 1 5.68 1.99 34.25
N PRO A 2 4.80 2.91 33.81
CA PRO A 2 3.79 2.59 32.80
C PRO A 2 4.52 2.17 31.53
N SER A 3 4.51 0.87 31.24
CA SER A 3 4.97 0.32 29.98
C SER A 3 3.89 0.62 28.96
N LEU A 4 4.16 1.52 28.01
CA LEU A 4 3.31 1.69 26.83
C LEU A 4 3.25 0.34 26.12
N GLY A 5 2.15 -0.37 26.32
CA GLY A 5 1.88 -1.65 25.71
C GLY A 5 1.35 -1.47 24.30
N TRP A 6 1.16 -2.60 23.63
CA TRP A 6 0.53 -2.63 22.30
C TRP A 6 -0.90 -2.08 22.35
N GLN A 7 -1.58 -2.19 23.50
CA GLN A 7 -2.92 -1.66 23.71
C GLN A 7 -2.96 -0.13 23.68
N GLU A 8 -2.05 0.55 24.39
CA GLU A 8 -1.98 2.02 24.38
C GLU A 8 -1.60 2.54 22.98
N LEU A 9 -0.68 1.86 22.29
CA LEU A 9 -0.30 2.22 20.93
C LEU A 9 -1.49 2.14 19.96
N LEU A 10 -2.31 1.10 20.07
CA LEU A 10 -3.55 0.94 19.30
C LEU A 10 -4.57 2.04 19.60
N LEU A 11 -4.72 2.42 20.88
CA LEU A 11 -5.63 3.48 21.28
C LEU A 11 -5.21 4.83 20.67
N ILE A 12 -3.92 5.14 20.70
CA ILE A 12 -3.37 6.36 20.09
C ILE A 12 -3.55 6.31 18.57
N LEU A 13 -3.24 5.17 17.93
CA LEU A 13 -3.41 4.97 16.50
C LEU A 13 -4.88 5.18 16.08
N LEU A 14 -5.83 4.70 16.87
CA LEU A 14 -7.26 4.88 16.62
C LEU A 14 -7.65 6.37 16.62
N ILE A 15 -7.14 7.15 17.57
CA ILE A 15 -7.40 8.60 17.63
C ILE A 15 -6.81 9.29 16.39
N VAL A 16 -5.58 8.94 16.00
CA VAL A 16 -4.94 9.45 14.79
C VAL A 16 -5.77 9.12 13.55
N ILE A 17 -6.26 7.88 13.43
CA ILE A 17 -7.16 7.47 12.34
C ILE A 17 -8.43 8.31 12.30
N ILE A 18 -9.00 8.68 13.44
CA ILE A 18 -10.23 9.50 13.47
C ILE A 18 -9.94 10.92 12.97
N ILE A 19 -8.80 11.50 13.35
CA ILE A 19 -8.42 12.87 12.97
C ILE A 19 -8.02 12.94 11.49
N PHE A 20 -7.17 12.01 11.04
CA PHE A 20 -6.61 12.00 9.68
C PHE A 20 -7.45 11.21 8.67
N GLY A 21 -8.30 10.30 9.13
CA GLY A 21 -9.07 9.36 8.31
C GLY A 21 -8.27 8.10 7.92
N VAL A 22 -8.98 6.96 7.76
CA VAL A 22 -8.40 5.67 7.33
C VAL A 22 -7.76 5.72 5.93
N GLY A 23 -8.17 6.66 5.08
CA GLY A 23 -7.63 6.80 3.72
C GLY A 23 -6.26 7.47 3.64
N LYS A 24 -5.89 8.29 4.64
CA LYS A 24 -4.63 9.06 4.62
C LYS A 24 -3.42 8.24 5.08
N LEU A 25 -3.62 7.27 5.95
CA LEU A 25 -2.57 6.34 6.39
C LEU A 25 -1.93 5.53 5.25
N PRO A 26 -2.68 4.84 4.37
CA PRO A 26 -2.08 4.10 3.26
C PRO A 26 -1.45 5.03 2.20
N GLU A 27 -2.01 6.23 2.00
CA GLU A 27 -1.46 7.23 1.08
C GLU A 27 -0.07 7.70 1.53
N ILE A 28 0.05 8.07 2.82
CA ILE A 28 1.32 8.51 3.43
C ILE A 28 2.28 7.33 3.59
N GLY A 29 1.79 6.16 4.05
CA GLY A 29 2.60 4.96 4.22
C GLY A 29 3.16 4.42 2.91
N GLY A 30 2.43 4.51 1.81
CA GLY A 30 2.92 4.14 0.47
C GLY A 30 4.04 5.06 -0.02
N ALA A 31 3.93 6.38 0.21
CA ALA A 31 4.97 7.34 -0.13
C ALA A 31 6.22 7.18 0.74
N LEU A 32 6.04 7.07 2.07
CA LEU A 32 7.13 6.82 3.02
C LEU A 32 7.80 5.47 2.77
N GLY A 33 7.04 4.42 2.47
CA GLY A 33 7.57 3.08 2.19
C GLY A 33 8.47 3.05 0.95
N LYS A 34 8.07 3.77 -0.11
CA LYS A 34 8.93 3.96 -1.30
C LYS A 34 10.20 4.72 -0.96
N GLY A 35 10.10 5.83 -0.24
CA GLY A 35 11.27 6.62 0.19
C GLY A 35 12.23 5.84 1.10
N ILE A 36 11.70 5.05 2.05
CA ILE A 36 12.51 4.18 2.91
C ILE A 36 13.16 3.07 2.09
N ARG A 37 12.46 2.49 1.12
CA ARG A 37 13.01 1.44 0.24
C ARG A 37 14.15 1.99 -0.61
N GLU A 38 13.98 3.16 -1.20
CA GLU A 38 15.03 3.87 -1.96
C GLU A 38 16.19 4.25 -1.05
N PHE A 39 15.92 4.82 0.14
CA PHE A 39 16.94 5.17 1.12
C PHE A 39 17.73 3.92 1.56
N ARG A 40 17.03 2.81 1.80
CA ARG A 40 17.67 1.55 2.21
C ARG A 40 18.49 0.92 1.09
N SER A 41 18.01 0.98 -0.16
CA SER A 41 18.75 0.51 -1.35
C SER A 41 20.06 1.28 -1.46
N ASN A 42 19.99 2.62 -1.51
CA ASN A 42 21.16 3.48 -1.61
C ASN A 42 22.12 3.38 -0.41
N ALA A 43 21.58 3.19 0.80
CA ALA A 43 22.39 3.08 2.02
C ALA A 43 23.04 1.70 2.21
N THR A 44 22.55 0.65 1.53
CA THR A 44 23.04 -0.72 1.70
C THR A 44 23.86 -1.20 0.51
N ASP A 45 23.56 -0.76 -0.72
CA ASP A 45 24.26 -1.20 -1.92
C ASP A 45 24.31 -0.09 -3.00
N PRO A 46 25.49 0.43 -3.37
CA PRO A 46 25.63 1.44 -4.42
C PRO A 46 25.51 0.91 -5.87
N GLY A 47 25.13 -0.36 -6.10
CA GLY A 47 25.10 -0.98 -7.43
C GLY A 47 23.83 -1.75 -7.82
N ASP A 48 22.83 -1.86 -6.94
CA ASP A 48 21.55 -2.51 -7.25
C ASP A 48 20.47 -1.47 -7.55
N ASP A 49 20.30 -1.13 -8.83
CA ASP A 49 19.19 -0.35 -9.36
C ASP A 49 17.87 -1.12 -9.18
N GLY A 50 17.30 -0.98 -7.98
CA GLY A 50 16.15 -1.73 -7.49
C GLY A 50 14.95 -1.72 -8.45
N ALA A 51 14.60 -2.90 -8.94
CA ALA A 51 13.43 -3.15 -9.78
C ALA A 51 12.12 -2.58 -9.17
N PRO A 52 11.19 -2.10 -10.01
CA PRO A 52 9.94 -1.49 -9.58
C PRO A 52 8.98 -2.60 -9.13
N VAL A 53 8.95 -2.88 -7.83
CA VAL A 53 7.92 -3.76 -7.23
C VAL A 53 6.89 -2.91 -6.51
N ALA A 54 6.14 -2.09 -7.25
CA ALA A 54 4.93 -1.44 -6.75
C ALA A 54 4.06 -0.88 -7.89
N GLU A 55 3.59 -1.76 -8.78
CA GLU A 55 2.36 -1.50 -9.53
C GLU A 55 1.29 -2.50 -9.12
N LYS A 56 0.46 -2.10 -8.16
CA LYS A 56 -0.97 -2.41 -8.17
C LYS A 56 -1.71 -1.16 -7.72
N LYS A 57 -1.88 -0.23 -8.68
CA LYS A 57 -2.98 0.72 -8.61
C LYS A 57 -4.28 -0.03 -8.92
N SER A 58 -5.31 0.31 -8.14
CA SER A 58 -6.73 0.30 -8.49
C SER A 58 -7.40 -1.01 -8.90
N ASP A 59 -8.40 -1.37 -8.11
CA ASP A 59 -9.80 -1.52 -8.50
C ASP A 59 -10.12 -1.77 -9.99
N LYS A 60 -10.92 -2.84 -10.21
CA LYS A 60 -11.79 -3.15 -11.37
C LYS A 60 -11.25 -4.09 -12.46
N LYS A 61 -11.60 -5.39 -12.36
CA LYS A 61 -12.17 -6.24 -13.44
C LYS A 61 -12.53 -7.62 -12.88
N GLU A 62 -13.78 -7.76 -12.43
CA GLU A 62 -14.46 -9.06 -12.43
C GLU A 62 -15.38 -9.12 -13.67
N ALA A 63 -15.46 -10.33 -14.22
CA ALA A 63 -16.12 -10.80 -15.43
C ALA A 63 -17.58 -10.29 -15.57
N VAL A 64 -18.18 -10.17 -16.76
CA VAL A 64 -18.36 -11.24 -17.74
C VAL A 64 -18.49 -10.66 -19.15
N ARG A 65 -17.58 -11.09 -20.01
CA ARG A 65 -17.77 -11.18 -21.46
C ARG A 65 -18.46 -12.52 -21.70
N VAL A 66 -19.75 -12.52 -22.07
CA VAL A 66 -20.34 -13.67 -22.76
C VAL A 66 -19.89 -13.58 -24.21
N GLU A 67 -19.38 -14.69 -24.72
CA GLU A 67 -18.67 -14.81 -25.98
C GLU A 67 -19.53 -14.49 -27.22
N PRO A 68 -18.92 -14.01 -28.32
CA PRO A 68 -19.51 -14.09 -29.64
C PRO A 68 -19.49 -15.55 -30.15
N VAL A 69 -20.22 -15.82 -31.23
CA VAL A 69 -20.33 -17.10 -31.99
C VAL A 69 -21.68 -17.79 -31.77
N LYS A 70 -22.65 -17.45 -32.63
CA LYS A 70 -23.22 -18.31 -33.70
C LYS A 70 -24.35 -17.53 -34.39
N GLU A 71 -24.03 -16.88 -35.50
CA GLU A 71 -25.04 -16.57 -36.50
C GLU A 71 -24.45 -17.03 -37.84
N GLU A 72 -24.64 -18.33 -38.09
CA GLU A 72 -24.67 -18.88 -39.44
C GLU A 72 -26.02 -18.47 -40.04
N LEU A 73 -26.00 -17.71 -41.15
CA LEU A 73 -26.97 -17.71 -42.25
C LEU A 73 -26.47 -16.76 -43.35
#